data_AF-A0A952HG96-F1
#
_entry.id   AF-A0A952HG96-F1
#
_cell.length_a   1.000
_cell.length_b   1.000
_cell.length_c   1.000
_cell.angle_alpha   90.00
_cell.angle_beta   90.00
_cell.angle_gamma   90.00
#
_symmetry.space_group_name_H-M   'P 1'
#
loop_
_entity.id
_entity.type
_entity.pdbx_description
1 polymer ?
#
loop_
_entity_poly.entity_id
_entity_poly.type
_entity_poly.pdbx_seq_one_letter_code
_entity_poly.pdbx_strand_id
1 'polypeptide(L)'
;MTERLPLPWGSRLDRARKIRFQFDGRVVEGFAGDTIASAMAGAGRWILSRSFKYHRPRGILTMAGQDANTLVQLPDEPNVRADLRV
;
A
#
# COMPACT_ATOMS: atom_id res chain seq x y z
N MET A 1 -0.49 3.52 -15.99
CA MET A 1 -1.12 4.82 -15.70
C MET A 1 -1.21 4.95 -14.18
N THR A 2 -0.86 6.10 -13.62
CA THR A 2 -0.93 6.36 -12.17
C THR A 2 -2.39 6.55 -11.80
N GLU A 3 -3.01 5.57 -11.14
CA GLU A 3 -4.45 5.51 -10.83
C GLU A 3 -4.80 6.34 -9.58
N ARG A 4 -4.31 7.57 -9.49
CA ARG A 4 -4.70 8.46 -8.38
C ARG A 4 -6.02 9.13 -8.74
N LEU A 5 -7.03 8.91 -7.90
CA LEU A 5 -8.33 9.55 -8.05
C LEU A 5 -8.19 11.09 -8.03
N PRO A 6 -9.05 11.83 -8.76
CA PRO A 6 -9.06 13.28 -8.72
C PRO A 6 -9.62 13.79 -7.38
N LEU A 7 -9.38 15.07 -7.07
CA LEU A 7 -10.05 15.72 -5.94
C LEU A 7 -11.59 15.64 -6.11
N PRO A 8 -12.37 15.48 -5.02
CA PRO A 8 -11.95 15.56 -3.61
C PRO A 8 -11.36 14.27 -3.02
N TRP A 9 -11.21 13.20 -3.82
CA TRP A 9 -10.68 11.92 -3.33
C TRP A 9 -9.18 11.99 -3.02
N GLY A 10 -8.76 11.34 -1.93
CA GLY A 10 -7.38 11.41 -1.46
C GLY A 10 -6.99 12.80 -0.93
N SER A 11 -7.94 13.58 -0.41
CA SER A 11 -7.71 14.89 0.21
C SER A 11 -6.82 14.84 1.46
N ARG A 12 -6.61 13.66 2.03
CA ARG A 12 -5.68 13.42 3.14
C ARG A 12 -4.22 13.28 2.68
N LEU A 13 -3.96 13.26 1.38
CA LEU A 13 -2.62 13.19 0.81
C LEU A 13 -2.09 14.59 0.53
N ASP A 14 -0.87 14.87 0.99
CA ASP A 14 -0.11 16.01 0.53
C ASP A 14 0.55 15.66 -0.82
N ARG A 15 -0.15 16.02 -1.91
CA ARG A 15 0.28 15.75 -3.28
C ARG A 15 1.51 16.55 -3.73
N ALA A 16 1.94 17.54 -2.96
CA ALA A 16 3.18 18.27 -3.23
C ALA A 16 4.42 17.54 -2.67
N ARG A 17 4.22 16.66 -1.68
CA ARG A 17 5.30 15.92 -1.02
C ARG A 17 5.32 14.46 -1.44
N LYS A 18 6.19 14.13 -2.41
CA LYS A 18 6.43 12.76 -2.84
C LYS A 18 7.30 12.01 -1.84
N ILE A 19 6.98 10.74 -1.61
CA ILE A 19 7.76 9.79 -0.81
C ILE A 19 8.16 8.62 -1.69
N ARG A 20 9.33 8.04 -1.46
CA ARG A 20 9.82 6.86 -2.17
C ARG A 20 10.25 5.78 -1.20
N PHE A 21 9.89 4.55 -1.51
CA PHE A 21 10.35 3.35 -0.79
C PHE A 21 10.55 2.19 -1.77
N GLN A 22 11.17 1.12 -1.30
CA GLN A 22 11.32 -0.11 -2.09
C GLN A 22 10.38 -1.19 -1.58
N PHE A 23 9.75 -1.90 -2.50
CA PHE A 23 8.91 -3.07 -2.23
C PHE A 23 9.19 -4.16 -3.25
N ASP A 24 9.67 -5.32 -2.80
CA ASP A 24 10.15 -6.44 -3.61
C ASP A 24 11.17 -6.00 -4.68
N GLY A 25 12.18 -5.23 -4.26
CA GLY A 25 13.25 -4.74 -5.13
C GLY A 25 12.82 -3.68 -6.16
N ARG A 26 11.59 -3.18 -6.09
CA ARG A 26 11.06 -2.14 -7.00
C ARG A 26 10.76 -0.87 -6.22
N VAL A 27 11.19 0.26 -6.77
CA VAL A 27 10.87 1.59 -6.23
C VAL A 27 9.38 1.87 -6.42
N VAL A 28 8.74 2.36 -5.37
CA VAL A 28 7.34 2.80 -5.36
C VAL A 28 7.34 4.26 -4.94
N GLU A 29 6.55 5.07 -5.65
CA GLU A 29 6.34 6.48 -5.32
C GLU A 29 4.94 6.66 -4.73
N GLY A 30 4.90 7.28 -3.55
CA GLY A 30 3.68 7.70 -2.86
C GLY A 30 3.71 9.18 -2.55
N PHE A 31 2.76 9.61 -1.73
CA PHE A 31 2.64 10.97 -1.21
C PHE A 31 2.64 10.95 0.31
N ALA A 32 3.05 12.04 0.94
CA ALA A 32 2.90 12.17 2.38
C ALA A 32 1.43 12.05 2.78
N GLY A 33 1.14 11.21 3.78
CA GLY A 33 -0.22 10.84 4.18
C GLY A 33 -0.72 9.52 3.57
N ASP A 34 -0.01 8.94 2.59
CA ASP A 34 -0.28 7.56 2.17
C ASP A 34 0.10 6.59 3.30
N THR A 35 -0.67 5.52 3.46
CA THR A 35 -0.17 4.26 4.02
C THR A 35 0.58 3.46 2.95
N ILE A 36 1.40 2.50 3.35
CA ILE A 36 2.12 1.61 2.41
C ILE A 36 1.15 1.00 1.38
N ALA A 37 -0.02 0.50 1.83
CA ALA A 37 -1.02 -0.09 0.96
C ALA A 37 -1.61 0.94 -0.03
N SER A 38 -1.95 2.15 0.44
CA SER A 38 -2.50 3.19 -0.45
C SER A 38 -1.48 3.71 -1.48
N ALA A 39 -0.20 3.80 -1.10
CA ALA A 39 0.88 4.14 -2.03
C ALA A 39 1.04 3.07 -3.12
N MET A 40 1.01 1.79 -2.72
CA MET A 40 1.07 0.65 -3.64
C MET A 40 -0.10 0.65 -4.63
N ALA A 41 -1.33 0.81 -4.14
CA ALA A 41 -2.52 0.89 -4.99
C ALA A 41 -2.47 2.08 -5.95
N GLY A 42 -2.07 3.25 -5.47
CA GLY A 42 -1.91 4.44 -6.30
C GLY A 42 -0.80 4.34 -7.35
N ALA A 43 0.16 3.44 -7.15
CA ALA A 43 1.18 3.06 -8.13
C ALA A 43 0.72 1.91 -9.06
N GLY A 44 -0.54 1.49 -8.98
CA GLY A 44 -1.11 0.39 -9.77
C GLY A 44 -0.69 -1.02 -9.30
N ARG A 45 -0.09 -1.14 -8.10
CA ARG A 45 0.35 -2.42 -7.52
C ARG A 45 -0.67 -2.91 -6.49
N TRP A 46 -1.66 -3.65 -6.98
CA TRP A 46 -2.79 -4.10 -6.16
C TRP A 46 -2.54 -5.38 -5.36
N ILE A 47 -1.60 -6.22 -5.78
CA ILE A 47 -1.30 -7.49 -5.09
C ILE A 47 -0.19 -7.26 -4.07
N LEU A 48 -0.53 -7.45 -2.79
CA LEU A 48 0.39 -7.27 -1.65
C LEU A 48 0.77 -8.61 -1.00
N SER A 49 -0.09 -9.61 -1.11
CA SER A 49 0.17 -10.93 -0.53
C SER A 49 -0.45 -12.05 -1.35
N ARG A 50 -0.27 -13.28 -0.88
CA ARG A 50 -0.92 -14.47 -1.40
C ARG A 50 -1.48 -15.31 -0.27
N SER A 51 -2.65 -15.91 -0.48
CA SER A 51 -3.29 -16.71 0.56
C SER A 51 -2.41 -17.91 0.95
N PHE A 52 -2.20 -18.14 2.24
CA PHE A 52 -1.33 -19.22 2.75
C PHE A 52 -1.60 -20.59 2.11
N LYS A 53 -2.86 -21.04 2.08
CA LYS A 53 -3.21 -22.39 1.60
C LYS A 53 -3.17 -22.55 0.07
N TYR A 54 -3.70 -21.58 -0.66
CA TYR A 54 -4.00 -21.73 -2.09
C TYR A 54 -3.15 -20.82 -3.00
N HIS A 55 -2.23 -20.04 -2.42
CA HIS A 55 -1.35 -19.12 -3.12
C HIS A 55 -2.07 -18.13 -4.07
N ARG A 56 -3.37 -17.89 -3.84
CA ARG A 56 -4.18 -16.98 -4.65
C ARG A 56 -3.71 -15.54 -4.43
N PRO A 57 -3.62 -14.71 -5.47
CA PRO A 57 -3.26 -13.31 -5.32
C PRO A 57 -4.25 -12.61 -4.40
N ARG A 58 -3.73 -11.82 -3.45
CA ARG A 58 -4.52 -11.04 -2.50
C ARG A 58 -4.12 -9.58 -2.61
N GLY A 59 -5.12 -8.75 -2.88
CA GLY A 59 -5.01 -7.32 -2.78
C GLY A 59 -5.71 -6.77 -1.55
N ILE A 60 -5.69 -5.46 -1.47
CA ILE A 60 -6.40 -4.68 -0.47
C ILE A 60 -7.88 -5.11 -0.42
N LEU A 61 -8.40 -5.35 0.78
CA LEU A 61 -9.76 -5.78 1.05
C LEU A 61 -10.58 -4.69 1.76
N THR A 62 -10.07 -4.10 2.84
CA THR A 62 -10.86 -3.24 3.74
C THR A 62 -10.30 -1.83 3.93
N MET A 63 -8.97 -1.64 3.96
CA MET A 63 -8.33 -0.36 4.34
C MET A 63 -8.81 0.19 5.70
N ALA A 64 -9.05 -0.69 6.67
CA ALA A 64 -9.65 -0.34 7.96
C ALA A 64 -8.71 -0.60 9.17
N GLY A 65 -7.41 -0.80 8.93
CA GLY A 65 -6.40 -1.09 9.95
C GLY A 65 -6.42 -2.53 10.48
N GLN A 66 -7.23 -3.40 9.85
CA GLN A 66 -7.41 -4.81 10.21
C GLN A 66 -7.40 -5.70 8.95
N ASP A 67 -6.85 -5.21 7.84
CA ASP A 67 -6.88 -5.92 6.57
C ASP A 67 -5.91 -7.12 6.54
N ALA A 68 -6.47 -8.33 6.59
CA ALA A 68 -5.72 -9.58 6.59
C ALA A 68 -4.90 -9.84 5.31
N ASN A 69 -5.18 -9.13 4.21
CA ASN A 69 -4.46 -9.30 2.95
C ASN A 69 -3.25 -8.36 2.82
N THR A 70 -3.04 -7.44 3.76
CA THR A 70 -2.04 -6.36 3.65
C THR A 70 -0.82 -6.57 4.55
N LEU A 71 -0.60 -7.80 5.03
CA LEU A 71 0.56 -8.12 5.85
C LEU A 71 1.83 -8.05 5.00
N VAL A 72 2.77 -7.20 5.43
CA VAL A 72 4.08 -6.98 4.80
C VAL A 72 5.20 -7.11 5.83
N GLN A 73 6.45 -7.15 5.36
CA GLN A 73 7.62 -7.15 6.21
C GLN A 73 8.34 -5.81 6.12
N LEU A 74 8.61 -5.21 7.27
CA LEU A 74 9.53 -4.09 7.44
C LEU A 74 10.94 -4.63 7.79
N PRO A 75 11.99 -3.80 7.69
CA PRO A 75 13.35 -4.23 8.04
C PRO A 75 13.48 -4.81 9.46
N ASP A 76 12.68 -4.31 10.40
CA ASP A 76 12.74 -4.61 11.82
C ASP A 76 11.50 -5.35 12.35
N GLU A 77 10.41 -5.43 11.57
CA GLU A 77 9.12 -5.94 12.05
C GLU A 77 8.40 -6.79 10.98
N PRO A 78 8.10 -8.08 11.26
CA PRO A 78 7.31 -8.91 10.37
C PRO A 78 5.79 -8.72 10.55
N ASN A 79 5.00 -9.13 9.56
CA ASN A 79 3.53 -9.15 9.60
C ASN A 79 2.89 -7.79 9.92
N VAL A 80 3.50 -6.70 9.45
CA VAL A 80 2.98 -5.35 9.61
C VAL A 80 1.81 -5.13 8.66
N ARG A 81 0.76 -4.48 9.15
CA ARG A 81 -0.40 -4.11 8.34
C ARG A 81 -0.10 -2.88 7.49
N ALA A 82 0.04 -3.07 6.19
CA ALA A 82 0.35 -2.00 5.25
C ALA A 82 -0.81 -0.98 5.12
N ASP A 83 -2.04 -1.32 5.49
CA ASP A 83 -3.18 -0.40 5.51
C ASP A 83 -3.21 0.51 6.75
N LEU A 84 -2.32 0.28 7.73
CA LEU A 84 -2.17 1.10 8.93
C LEU A 84 -0.83 1.84 8.96
N ARG A 85 0.23 1.21 8.44
CA ARG A 85 1.58 1.79 8.47
C ARG A 85 1.77 2.86 7.38
N VAL A 86 2.38 3.98 7.77
CA VAL A 86 2.78 5.13 6.95
C VAL A 86 4.28 5.08 6.72
#